data_AF-A0A1N7ND27-F1
#
_entry.id   AF-A0A1N7ND27-F1
#
_cell.length_a   1.000
_cell.length_b   1.000
_cell.length_c   1.000
_cell.angle_alpha   90.00
_cell.angle_beta   90.00
_cell.angle_gamma   90.00
#
_symmetry.space_group_name_H-M   'P 1'
#
loop_
_entity.id
_entity.type
_entity.pdbx_description
1 polymer ?
#
loop_
_entity_poly.entity_id
_entity_poly.type
_entity_poly.pdbx_seq_one_letter_code
_entity_poly.pdbx_strand_id
1 'polypeptide(L)'
;MSHVTALKRETATQTVRTPGAAVKTETGKTLRPSHKWAVAGVEPSVMDMLRDPLVQLVMARDAINADDVDAALARAQAQLAELV
;
A
#
# COMPACT_ATOMS: atom_id res chain seq x y z
N MET A 1 29.90 -19.95 43.12
CA MET A 1 28.77 -20.57 42.40
C MET A 1 28.17 -19.50 41.49
N SER A 2 28.49 -19.50 40.20
CA SER A 2 28.00 -18.51 39.24
C SER A 2 27.24 -19.23 38.14
N HIS A 3 25.91 -19.09 38.14
CA HIS A 3 25.06 -19.59 37.07
C HIS A 3 25.08 -18.58 35.92
N VAL A 4 25.74 -18.95 34.81
CA VAL A 4 25.63 -18.22 33.54
C VAL A 4 24.52 -18.89 32.75
N THR A 5 23.35 -18.26 32.73
CA THR A 5 22.20 -18.72 31.94
C THR A 5 22.46 -18.40 30.47
N ALA A 6 22.58 -19.43 29.64
CA ALA A 6 22.75 -19.29 28.19
C ALA A 6 21.48 -18.69 27.57
N LEU A 7 21.60 -17.46 27.03
CA LEU A 7 20.55 -16.85 26.22
C LEU A 7 20.50 -17.59 24.86
N LYS A 8 19.48 -18.42 24.67
CA LYS A 8 19.18 -19.07 23.39
C LYS A 8 18.75 -17.99 22.40
N ARG A 9 19.61 -17.68 21.43
CA ARG A 9 19.29 -16.73 20.35
C ARG A 9 18.25 -17.38 19.44
N GLU A 10 17.00 -16.95 19.54
CA GLU A 10 15.98 -17.28 18.54
C GLU A 10 16.27 -16.46 17.29
N THR A 11 16.76 -17.15 16.26
CA THR A 11 16.97 -16.59 14.93
C THR A 11 15.58 -16.29 14.34
N ALA A 12 15.15 -15.04 14.42
CA ALA A 12 13.96 -14.58 13.71
C ALA A 12 14.24 -14.73 12.20
N THR A 13 13.74 -15.80 11.60
CA THR A 13 13.79 -15.99 10.16
C THR A 13 12.90 -14.92 9.53
N GLN A 14 13.53 -13.86 8.99
CA GLN A 14 12.85 -12.85 8.21
C GLN A 14 12.39 -13.49 6.91
N THR A 15 11.15 -13.99 6.87
CA THR A 15 10.52 -14.44 5.63
C THR A 15 10.34 -13.23 4.72
N VAL A 16 11.22 -13.11 3.73
CA VAL A 16 11.06 -12.19 2.61
C VAL A 16 9.74 -12.53 1.94
N ARG A 17 8.73 -11.68 2.11
CA ARG A 17 7.42 -11.87 1.48
C ARG A 17 7.57 -11.59 -0.01
N THR A 18 7.50 -12.65 -0.81
CA THR A 18 7.40 -12.54 -2.27
C THR A 18 6.11 -11.79 -2.62
N PRO A 19 6.17 -10.68 -3.39
CA PRO A 19 4.97 -9.96 -3.79
C PRO A 19 4.14 -10.83 -4.74
N GLY A 20 2.87 -11.09 -4.37
CA GLY A 20 1.91 -11.87 -5.18
C GLY A 20 1.37 -13.13 -4.52
N ALA A 21 1.88 -13.54 -3.35
CA ALA A 21 1.26 -14.65 -2.62
C ALA A 21 -0.07 -14.20 -2.01
N ALA A 22 -1.16 -14.91 -2.34
CA ALA A 22 -2.46 -14.73 -1.72
C ALA A 22 -2.30 -14.76 -0.18
N VAL A 23 -2.66 -13.65 0.47
CA VAL A 23 -2.60 -13.53 1.93
C VAL A 23 -3.64 -14.49 2.51
N LYS A 24 -3.20 -15.68 2.93
CA LYS A 24 -3.99 -16.59 3.74
C LYS A 24 -3.97 -16.03 5.16
N THR A 25 -5.10 -15.47 5.59
CA THR A 25 -5.33 -15.12 6.99
C THR A 25 -5.61 -16.40 7.79
N GLU A 26 -5.32 -16.39 9.09
CA GLU A 26 -5.50 -17.52 10.02
C GLU A 26 -6.93 -18.10 10.04
N THR A 27 -7.90 -17.37 9.50
CA THR A 27 -9.31 -17.74 9.43
C THR A 27 -9.72 -18.45 8.13
N GLY A 28 -8.78 -18.76 7.23
CA GLY A 28 -9.08 -19.48 5.98
C GLY A 28 -9.96 -18.70 4.98
N LYS A 29 -10.29 -17.43 5.27
CA LYS A 29 -11.13 -16.58 4.43
C LYS A 29 -10.24 -15.76 3.51
N THR A 30 -10.22 -16.13 2.23
CA THR A 30 -9.58 -15.32 1.18
C THR A 30 -10.27 -13.96 1.13
N LEU A 31 -9.58 -12.92 1.60
CA LEU A 31 -10.00 -11.55 1.36
C LEU A 31 -9.76 -11.27 -0.11
N ARG A 32 -10.84 -11.20 -0.90
CA ARG A 32 -10.74 -10.67 -2.26
C ARG A 32 -10.37 -9.20 -2.14
N PRO A 33 -9.36 -8.70 -2.88
CA PRO A 33 -9.14 -7.27 -2.95
C PRO A 33 -10.45 -6.60 -3.38
N SER A 34 -10.90 -5.62 -2.61
CA SER A 34 -12.15 -4.88 -2.86
C SER A 34 -12.12 -4.13 -4.19
N HIS A 35 -10.93 -3.90 -4.74
CA HIS A 35 -10.72 -3.21 -6.00
C HIS A 35 -9.87 -4.04 -6.97
N LYS A 36 -10.26 -4.04 -8.26
CA LYS A 36 -9.58 -4.80 -9.33
C LYS A 36 -8.12 -4.40 -9.53
N TRP A 37 -7.75 -3.18 -9.16
CA TRP A 37 -6.39 -2.65 -9.25
C TRP A 37 -5.50 -3.10 -8.08
N ALA A 38 -6.07 -3.59 -6.97
CA ALA A 38 -5.29 -4.18 -5.88
C ALA A 38 -4.85 -5.63 -6.21
N VAL A 39 -4.55 -5.88 -7.49
CA VAL A 39 -4.01 -7.11 -8.06
C VAL A 39 -2.65 -6.77 -8.65
N ALA A 40 -1.66 -7.64 -8.45
CA ALA A 40 -0.31 -7.41 -8.95
C ALA A 40 -0.29 -7.20 -10.48
N GLY A 41 0.49 -6.21 -10.94
CA GLY A 41 0.68 -5.91 -12.36
C GLY A 41 -0.38 -5.00 -12.98
N VAL A 42 -1.40 -4.58 -12.23
CA VAL A 42 -2.37 -3.58 -12.66
C VAL A 42 -2.15 -2.32 -11.84
N GLU A 43 -1.63 -1.27 -12.48
CA GLU A 43 -1.50 0.03 -11.83
C GLU A 43 -2.85 0.75 -11.84
N PRO A 44 -3.37 1.20 -10.68
CA PRO A 44 -4.59 1.98 -10.64
C PRO A 44 -4.40 3.33 -11.33
N SER A 45 -5.47 3.86 -11.92
CA SER A 45 -5.50 5.29 -12.22
C SER A 45 -5.52 6.09 -10.92
N VAL A 46 -5.04 7.34 -10.97
CA VAL A 46 -5.11 8.25 -9.81
C VAL A 46 -6.56 8.40 -9.32
N MET A 47 -7.53 8.45 -10.25
CA MET A 47 -8.95 8.54 -9.91
C MET A 47 -9.48 7.30 -9.18
N ASP A 48 -9.00 6.11 -9.55
CA ASP A 48 -9.35 4.88 -8.83
C ASP A 48 -8.74 4.85 -7.42
N MET A 49 -7.54 5.41 -7.25
CA MET A 49 -6.92 5.54 -5.93
C MET A 49 -7.67 6.53 -5.03
N LEU A 50 -8.08 7.69 -5.56
CA LEU A 50 -8.81 8.70 -4.78
C LEU A 50 -10.18 8.20 -4.29
N ARG A 51 -10.74 7.17 -4.93
CA ARG A 51 -11.99 6.51 -4.52
C ARG A 51 -11.77 5.39 -3.49
N ASP A 52 -10.53 5.01 -3.21
CA ASP A 52 -10.24 3.97 -2.24
C ASP A 52 -10.45 4.47 -0.79
N PRO A 53 -11.23 3.75 0.05
CA PRO A 53 -11.50 4.18 1.42
C PRO A 53 -10.25 4.34 2.30
N LEU A 54 -9.20 3.54 2.08
CA LEU A 54 -7.95 3.68 2.85
C LEU A 54 -7.19 4.94 2.44
N VAL A 55 -7.21 5.26 1.14
CA VAL A 55 -6.61 6.50 0.63
C VAL A 55 -7.39 7.71 1.17
N GLN A 56 -8.72 7.68 1.12
CA GLN A 56 -9.56 8.74 1.69
C GLN A 56 -9.33 8.94 3.19
N LEU A 57 -9.12 7.86 3.95
CA LEU A 57 -8.80 7.94 5.37
C LEU A 57 -7.46 8.67 5.61
N VAL A 58 -6.43 8.33 4.83
CA VAL A 58 -5.12 8.99 4.92
C VAL A 58 -5.22 10.46 4.50
N MET A 59 -5.95 10.76 3.43
CA MET A 59 -6.20 12.12 2.97
C MET A 59 -6.92 12.95 4.05
N ALA A 60 -7.96 12.40 4.68
CA ALA A 60 -8.67 13.07 5.75
C ALA A 60 -7.78 13.33 6.98
N ARG A 61 -6.92 12.35 7.34
CA ARG A 61 -5.92 12.50 8.41
C ARG A 61 -4.95 13.65 8.13
N ASP A 62 -4.51 13.76 6.88
CA ASP A 62 -3.48 14.72 6.46
C ASP A 62 -4.09 16.04 5.91
N ALA A 63 -5.41 16.21 6.03
CA ALA A 63 -6.17 17.36 5.52
C ALA A 63 -5.95 17.65 4.01
N ILE A 64 -5.87 16.59 3.20
CA ILE A 64 -5.71 16.66 1.75
C ILE A 64 -7.08 16.52 1.08
N ASN A 65 -7.41 17.43 0.16
CA ASN A 65 -8.63 17.35 -0.65
C ASN A 65 -8.39 16.64 -1.98
N ALA A 66 -9.37 15.84 -2.43
CA ALA A 66 -9.30 15.16 -3.72
C ALA A 66 -9.25 16.14 -4.90
N ASP A 67 -10.00 17.23 -4.83
CA ASP A 67 -10.05 18.25 -5.88
C ASP A 67 -8.69 18.95 -6.06
N ASP A 68 -7.97 19.18 -4.97
CA ASP A 68 -6.62 19.76 -5.01
C ASP A 68 -5.62 18.81 -5.68
N VAL A 69 -5.75 17.50 -5.43
CA VAL A 69 -4.94 16.46 -6.08
C VAL A 69 -5.23 16.40 -7.59
N ASP A 70 -6.50 16.43 -7.99
CA ASP A 70 -6.89 16.45 -9.40
C ASP A 70 -6.37 17.70 -10.13
N ALA A 71 -6.53 18.87 -9.51
CA ALA A 71 -6.00 20.13 -10.05
C ALA A 71 -4.47 20.13 -10.15
N ALA A 72 -3.77 19.53 -9.19
CA ALA A 72 -2.31 19.36 -9.28
C ALA A 72 -1.91 18.42 -10.42
N LEU A 73 -2.64 17.31 -10.61
CA LEU A 73 -2.41 16.35 -11.69
C LEU A 73 -2.62 17.00 -13.06
N ALA A 74 -3.73 17.71 -13.26
CA ALA A 74 -4.03 18.40 -14.51
C ALA A 74 -2.95 19.44 -14.87
N ARG A 75 -2.45 20.21 -13.88
CA ARG A 75 -1.35 21.15 -14.09
C ARG A 75 -0.05 20.45 -14.51
N ALA A 76 0.30 19.35 -13.85
CA ALA A 76 1.49 18.58 -14.19
C ALA A 76 1.42 18.00 -15.61
N GLN A 77 0.24 17.50 -16.02
CA GLN A 77 0.02 16.99 -17.37
C GLN A 77 0.11 18.10 -18.43
N ALA A 78 -0.46 19.26 -18.17
CA ALA A 78 -0.36 20.42 -19.07
C ALA A 78 1.10 20.86 -19.25
N GLN A 79 1.87 20.91 -18.17
CA GLN A 79 3.31 21.24 -18.23
C GLN A 79 4.11 20.18 -19.00
N LEU A 80 3.80 18.90 -18.82
CA LEU A 80 4.44 17.84 -19.59
C LEU A 80 4.16 17.98 -21.09
N ALA A 81 2.93 18.33 -21.46
CA ALA A 81 2.54 18.51 -22.85
C ALA A 81 3.20 19.73 -23.52
N GLU A 82 3.61 20.74 -22.75
CA GLU A 82 4.32 21.92 -23.26
C GLU A 82 5.83 21.64 -23.50
N LEU A 83 6.38 20.60 -22.85
CA LEU A 83 7.78 20.20 -22.95
C LEU A 83 8.07 19.18 -24.06
N VAL A 84 7.03 18.60 -24.68
CA VAL A 84 7.11 17.55 -25.71
C VAL A 84 6.71 18.12 -27.07
#